data_AF-A0A7C3VM66-F1
#
_entry.id   AF-A0A7C3VM66-F1
#
_cell.length_a   1.000
_cell.length_b   1.000
_cell.length_c   1.000
_cell.angle_alpha   90.00
_cell.angle_beta   90.00
_cell.angle_gamma   90.00
#
_symmetry.space_group_name_H-M   'P 1'
#
loop_
_entity.id
_entity.type
_entity.pdbx_description
1 polymer ?
#
loop_
_entity_poly.entity_id
_entity_poly.type
_entity_poly.pdbx_seq_one_letter_code
_entity_poly.pdbx_strand_id
1 'polypeptide(L)'
;MLSKSDAILAGSFLARAIYGGGAIPQQWRNNEWYRNDEFPSLEDPFRYDDDYRAYLASQGTPWTVLTAGSDGLDPAFFSYAGNTLGSFTSGGLYLGNGSTPLTWNESNKAEALVAETWINGEKTLVLSFRGSDGGDAFWQAQTFNDKGAAAYYRALQPVIKAVLAYAADGANQISNVVVAGHSLGGTMADVFSLVGTSDPAIIGAQDFINAGLNLEVVSLASAGVPPRLSTELGLSHIYTVNGKIVGLNPQSFYTSVNHTGDRVYYAGQSGEEDGSGL
;
A
#
# COMPACT_ATOMS: atom_id res chain seq x y z
N MET A 1 16.77 16.15 -2.89
CA MET A 1 15.31 16.23 -2.77
C MET A 1 14.72 15.53 -3.97
N LEU A 2 13.98 14.46 -3.73
CA LEU A 2 13.31 13.67 -4.76
C LEU A 2 12.39 14.54 -5.61
N SER A 3 12.42 14.38 -6.94
CA SER A 3 11.47 15.08 -7.81
C SER A 3 10.09 14.42 -7.77
N LYS A 4 9.02 15.18 -8.05
CA LYS A 4 7.67 14.61 -8.15
C LYS A 4 7.58 13.50 -9.19
N SER A 5 8.27 13.64 -10.32
CA SER A 5 8.32 12.59 -11.35
C SER A 5 8.97 11.32 -10.83
N ASP A 6 10.05 11.42 -10.06
CA ASP A 6 10.71 10.26 -9.48
C ASP A 6 9.83 9.59 -8.42
N ALA A 7 9.13 10.38 -7.59
CA ALA A 7 8.17 9.87 -6.63
C ALA A 7 7.02 9.12 -7.32
N ILE A 8 6.47 9.67 -8.40
CA ILE A 8 5.43 9.00 -9.21
C ILE A 8 5.96 7.69 -9.79
N LEU A 9 7.17 7.68 -10.36
CA LEU A 9 7.75 6.47 -10.95
C LEU A 9 8.01 5.40 -9.89
N ALA A 10 8.62 5.75 -8.77
CA ALA A 10 8.90 4.84 -7.66
C ALA A 10 7.60 4.30 -7.03
N GLY A 11 6.65 5.20 -6.75
CA GLY A 11 5.34 4.85 -6.21
C GLY A 11 4.53 3.95 -7.16
N SER A 12 4.49 4.27 -8.46
CA SER A 12 3.79 3.46 -9.46
C SER A 12 4.43 2.09 -9.67
N PHE A 13 5.76 2.02 -9.63
CA PHE A 13 6.47 0.76 -9.73
C PHE A 13 6.12 -0.17 -8.56
N LEU A 14 6.21 0.31 -7.31
CA LEU A 14 5.91 -0.53 -6.15
C LEU A 14 4.41 -0.84 -6.03
N ALA A 15 3.54 0.13 -6.33
CA ALA A 15 2.08 -0.07 -6.34
C ALA A 15 1.60 -1.03 -7.43
N ARG A 16 2.39 -1.23 -8.48
CA ARG A 16 2.16 -2.31 -9.44
C ARG A 16 2.73 -3.63 -8.92
N ALA A 17 3.98 -3.63 -8.45
CA ALA A 17 4.68 -4.84 -8.01
C ALA A 17 3.92 -5.60 -6.91
N ILE A 18 3.31 -4.86 -5.97
CA ILE A 18 2.58 -5.41 -4.82
C ILE A 18 1.39 -6.31 -5.18
N TYR A 19 0.83 -6.20 -6.39
CA TYR A 19 -0.24 -7.10 -6.84
C TYR A 19 0.25 -8.52 -7.18
N GLY A 20 1.58 -8.71 -7.31
CA GLY A 20 2.13 -10.01 -7.68
C GLY A 20 1.61 -10.50 -9.04
N GLY A 21 1.61 -11.81 -9.24
CA GLY A 21 1.06 -12.46 -10.42
C GLY A 21 1.51 -11.80 -11.73
N GLY A 22 0.56 -11.45 -12.59
CA GLY A 22 0.82 -10.77 -13.87
C GLY A 22 1.65 -9.48 -13.78
N ALA A 23 1.73 -8.85 -12.61
CA ALA A 23 2.48 -7.63 -12.39
C ALA A 23 4.01 -7.85 -12.23
N ILE A 24 4.43 -9.09 -11.91
CA ILE A 24 5.85 -9.47 -11.77
C ILE A 24 6.24 -10.61 -12.74
N PRO A 25 7.52 -10.80 -13.11
CA PRO A 25 7.95 -11.91 -13.97
C PRO A 25 7.65 -13.29 -13.38
N GLN A 26 7.33 -14.26 -14.25
CA GLN A 26 6.90 -15.60 -13.84
C GLN A 26 7.87 -16.32 -12.90
N GLN A 27 9.18 -16.13 -13.06
CA GLN A 27 10.20 -16.76 -12.22
C GLN A 27 10.18 -16.33 -10.73
N TRP A 28 9.51 -15.21 -10.43
CA TRP A 28 9.34 -14.68 -9.07
C TRP A 28 7.92 -14.86 -8.55
N ARG A 29 7.03 -15.39 -9.39
CA ARG A 29 5.71 -15.80 -8.95
C ARG A 29 5.88 -17.13 -8.25
N ASN A 30 5.31 -17.27 -7.07
CA ASN A 30 5.23 -18.61 -6.53
C ASN A 30 4.09 -19.33 -7.26
N ASN A 31 4.43 -20.49 -7.80
CA ASN A 31 3.49 -21.40 -8.45
C ASN A 31 3.09 -22.54 -7.50
N GLU A 32 3.63 -22.53 -6.27
CA GLU A 32 3.17 -23.45 -5.26
C GLU A 32 1.71 -23.17 -4.99
N TRP A 33 0.90 -24.08 -5.50
CA TRP A 33 -0.45 -24.31 -5.08
C TRP A 33 -0.49 -24.21 -3.56
N TYR A 34 -0.91 -23.07 -3.04
CA TYR A 34 -1.55 -23.05 -1.74
C TYR A 34 -2.81 -23.89 -1.94
N ARG A 35 -2.68 -25.20 -1.69
CA ARG A 35 -3.83 -26.07 -1.43
C ARG A 35 -4.43 -25.51 -0.15
N ASN A 36 -5.26 -24.48 -0.31
CA ASN A 36 -6.34 -24.32 0.60
C ASN A 36 -7.18 -25.60 0.41
N ASP A 37 -7.28 -26.41 1.46
CA ASP A 37 -8.11 -27.63 1.47
C ASP A 37 -9.57 -27.32 1.09
N GLU A 38 -9.94 -26.04 1.14
CA GLU A 38 -11.23 -25.47 0.75
C GLU A 38 -11.37 -25.19 -0.76
N PHE A 39 -10.26 -24.95 -1.51
CA PHE A 39 -10.29 -24.61 -2.95
C PHE A 39 -9.12 -25.23 -3.75
N PRO A 40 -9.11 -26.55 -3.96
CA PRO A 40 -7.98 -27.31 -4.54
C PRO A 40 -7.72 -27.08 -6.05
N SER A 41 -8.35 -26.09 -6.69
CA SER A 41 -8.26 -25.82 -8.14
C SER A 41 -7.89 -24.38 -8.51
N LEU A 42 -7.55 -23.52 -7.55
CA LEU A 42 -7.18 -22.13 -7.81
C LEU A 42 -5.69 -21.94 -7.50
N GLU A 43 -4.91 -21.56 -8.51
CA GLU A 43 -3.58 -20.94 -8.29
C GLU A 43 -3.75 -19.80 -7.29
N ASP A 44 -2.82 -19.66 -6.32
CA ASP A 44 -2.89 -18.66 -5.22
C ASP A 44 -3.58 -17.38 -5.68
N PRO A 45 -4.88 -17.19 -5.38
CA PRO A 45 -5.63 -16.08 -5.96
C PRO A 45 -5.16 -14.75 -5.37
N PHE A 46 -4.54 -14.77 -4.19
CA PHE A 46 -4.12 -13.60 -3.44
C PHE A 46 -2.65 -13.25 -3.63
N ARG A 47 -1.83 -14.17 -4.19
CA ARG A 47 -0.42 -13.94 -4.55
C ARG A 47 0.42 -13.53 -3.34
N TYR A 48 0.15 -14.12 -2.18
CA TYR A 48 0.80 -13.76 -0.92
C TYR A 48 2.21 -14.32 -0.81
N ASP A 49 2.48 -15.40 -1.52
CA ASP A 49 3.72 -16.15 -1.48
C ASP A 49 4.70 -15.81 -2.62
N ASP A 50 4.30 -14.93 -3.55
CA ASP A 50 5.19 -14.34 -4.56
C ASP A 50 6.46 -13.76 -3.92
N ASP A 51 7.60 -13.96 -4.58
CA ASP A 51 8.91 -13.52 -4.08
C ASP A 51 9.19 -12.06 -4.44
N TYR A 52 8.45 -11.14 -3.79
CA TYR A 52 8.62 -9.70 -3.96
C TYR A 52 10.06 -9.27 -3.67
N ARG A 53 10.68 -9.86 -2.63
CA ARG A 53 12.08 -9.65 -2.26
C ARG A 53 13.04 -9.88 -3.43
N ALA A 54 13.03 -11.07 -4.01
CA ALA A 54 13.96 -11.41 -5.08
C ALA A 54 13.63 -10.64 -6.37
N TYR A 55 12.34 -10.43 -6.68
CA TYR A 55 11.96 -9.58 -7.81
C TYR A 55 12.51 -8.16 -7.67
N LEU A 56 12.29 -7.52 -6.52
CA LEU A 56 12.74 -6.15 -6.26
C LEU A 56 14.27 -6.04 -6.21
N ALA A 57 14.96 -7.05 -5.68
CA ALA A 57 16.41 -7.12 -5.71
C ALA A 57 16.98 -7.28 -7.14
N SER A 58 16.22 -7.88 -8.07
CA SER A 58 16.65 -8.13 -9.45
C SER A 58 16.59 -6.91 -10.38
N GLN A 59 16.06 -5.78 -9.91
CA GLN A 59 15.94 -4.58 -10.72
C GLN A 59 17.30 -3.93 -11.03
N GLY A 60 17.39 -3.19 -12.14
CA GLY A 60 18.64 -2.54 -12.55
C GLY A 60 19.23 -1.59 -11.50
N THR A 61 18.37 -0.89 -10.76
CA THR A 61 18.70 -0.34 -9.45
C THR A 61 18.05 -1.24 -8.40
N PRO A 62 18.83 -1.97 -7.58
CA PRO A 62 18.26 -2.90 -6.62
C PRO A 62 17.37 -2.22 -5.59
N TRP A 63 16.30 -2.91 -5.21
CA TRP A 63 15.42 -2.54 -4.11
C TRP A 63 15.52 -3.59 -3.01
N THR A 64 15.53 -3.15 -1.76
CA THR A 64 15.53 -4.02 -0.58
C THR A 64 14.16 -3.97 0.07
N VAL A 65 13.43 -5.09 0.05
CA VAL A 65 12.17 -5.21 0.80
C VAL A 65 12.47 -5.28 2.29
N LEU A 66 11.77 -4.48 3.08
CA LEU A 66 11.90 -4.44 4.53
C LEU A 66 10.77 -5.23 5.19
N THR A 67 11.12 -6.04 6.18
CA THR A 67 10.15 -6.72 7.05
C THR A 67 10.52 -6.57 8.52
N ALA A 68 9.67 -7.07 9.40
CA ALA A 68 9.97 -7.12 10.83
C ALA A 68 11.27 -7.92 11.12
N GLY A 69 12.10 -7.40 12.02
CA GLY A 69 13.27 -8.10 12.56
C GLY A 69 14.57 -7.76 11.85
N SER A 70 15.33 -8.79 11.45
CA SER A 70 16.65 -8.66 10.81
C SER A 70 16.64 -7.81 9.55
N ASP A 71 15.47 -7.65 8.93
CA ASP A 71 15.28 -7.03 7.63
C ASP A 71 14.83 -5.57 7.75
N GLY A 72 14.89 -4.99 8.95
CA GLY A 72 14.93 -3.55 9.16
C GLY A 72 13.85 -2.97 10.05
N LEU A 73 12.61 -3.46 10.01
CA LEU A 73 11.51 -2.88 10.78
C LEU A 73 11.46 -3.44 12.21
N ASP A 74 11.26 -2.59 13.21
CA ASP A 74 11.18 -3.03 14.60
C ASP A 74 9.95 -3.96 14.82
N PRO A 75 10.16 -5.23 15.24
CA PRO A 75 9.08 -6.17 15.54
C PRO A 75 8.04 -5.66 16.55
N ALA A 76 8.41 -4.72 17.42
CA ALA A 76 7.55 -4.19 18.47
C ALA A 76 6.28 -3.52 17.92
N PHE A 77 6.30 -2.99 16.69
CA PHE A 77 5.13 -2.38 16.07
C PHE A 77 4.05 -3.39 15.67
N PHE A 78 4.40 -4.66 15.50
CA PHE A 78 3.51 -5.69 14.95
C PHE A 78 2.84 -6.56 16.02
N SER A 79 3.03 -6.23 17.30
CA SER A 79 2.39 -6.92 18.42
C SER A 79 1.95 -5.95 19.52
N TYR A 80 0.85 -6.26 20.20
CA TYR A 80 0.39 -5.52 21.36
C TYR A 80 -0.26 -6.44 22.38
N ALA A 81 0.22 -6.39 23.63
CA ALA A 81 -0.27 -7.22 24.74
C ALA A 81 -0.35 -8.72 24.39
N GLY A 82 0.64 -9.23 23.63
CA GLY A 82 0.70 -10.62 23.19
C GLY A 82 -0.14 -10.96 21.96
N ASN A 83 -0.85 -10.00 21.38
CA ASN A 83 -1.64 -10.19 20.15
C ASN A 83 -0.87 -9.70 18.92
N THR A 84 -0.91 -10.47 17.83
CA THR A 84 -0.36 -10.08 16.53
C THR A 84 -1.27 -9.07 15.84
N LEU A 85 -0.73 -7.89 15.54
CA LEU A 85 -1.43 -6.82 14.82
C LEU A 85 -1.25 -6.91 13.29
N GLY A 86 -0.21 -7.61 12.85
CA GLY A 86 0.05 -7.95 11.45
C GLY A 86 1.32 -8.75 11.31
N SER A 87 1.58 -9.28 10.11
CA SER A 87 2.74 -10.14 9.84
C SER A 87 3.23 -9.96 8.41
N PHE A 88 4.44 -10.40 8.11
CA PHE A 88 4.98 -10.43 6.76
C PHE A 88 4.96 -11.84 6.19
N THR A 89 4.69 -11.98 4.90
CA THR A 89 4.87 -13.24 4.17
C THR A 89 6.36 -13.51 3.92
N SER A 90 6.70 -14.72 3.50
CA SER A 90 8.07 -15.08 3.07
C SER A 90 8.55 -14.22 1.90
N GLY A 91 7.64 -13.79 1.03
CA GLY A 91 7.91 -12.86 -0.07
C GLY A 91 8.13 -11.41 0.36
N GLY A 92 7.71 -11.05 1.58
CA GLY A 92 7.87 -9.72 2.16
C GLY A 92 6.62 -8.83 2.09
N LEU A 93 5.46 -9.36 1.66
CA LEU A 93 4.20 -8.63 1.72
C LEU A 93 3.72 -8.52 3.17
N TYR A 94 3.37 -7.33 3.62
CA TYR A 94 2.72 -7.09 4.91
C TYR A 94 1.24 -7.43 4.84
N LEU A 95 0.74 -8.13 5.85
CA LEU A 95 -0.67 -8.48 6.06
C LEU A 95 -1.12 -7.99 7.44
N GLY A 96 -1.98 -6.97 7.46
CA GLY A 96 -2.57 -6.39 8.66
C GLY A 96 -3.74 -7.21 9.18
N ASN A 97 -3.80 -7.37 10.50
CA ASN A 97 -4.85 -8.13 11.17
C ASN A 97 -6.03 -7.21 11.53
N GLY A 98 -6.98 -7.05 10.62
CA GLY A 98 -8.22 -6.31 10.86
C GLY A 98 -9.13 -7.07 11.82
N SER A 99 -9.01 -6.81 13.12
CA SER A 99 -9.93 -7.37 14.11
C SER A 99 -11.23 -6.56 14.11
N THR A 100 -12.26 -7.00 13.39
CA THR A 100 -13.64 -6.66 13.78
C THR A 100 -14.42 -7.94 14.05
N PRO A 101 -15.40 -7.94 14.97
CA PRO A 101 -16.27 -9.10 15.21
C PRO A 101 -17.08 -9.59 13.99
N LEU A 102 -16.98 -8.88 12.85
CA LEU A 102 -17.59 -9.24 11.58
C LEU A 102 -16.59 -9.86 10.57
N THR A 103 -15.27 -9.88 10.88
CA THR A 103 -14.19 -10.28 9.95
C THR A 103 -13.72 -11.74 10.11
N TRP A 104 -14.37 -12.56 10.94
CA TRP A 104 -13.97 -13.97 11.15
C TRP A 104 -14.00 -14.83 9.87
N ASN A 105 -14.56 -14.30 8.79
CA ASN A 105 -14.59 -14.92 7.46
C ASN A 105 -14.08 -13.98 6.34
N GLU A 106 -13.43 -12.86 6.69
CA GLU A 106 -12.85 -11.95 5.71
C GLU A 106 -11.50 -12.48 5.22
N SER A 107 -11.46 -12.85 3.94
CA SER A 107 -10.28 -13.38 3.27
C SER A 107 -9.23 -12.30 2.97
N ASN A 108 -9.61 -11.01 2.97
CA ASN A 108 -8.75 -9.95 2.45
C ASN A 108 -8.20 -9.05 3.57
N LYS A 109 -6.88 -9.13 3.77
CA LYS A 109 -6.16 -8.41 4.82
C LYS A 109 -5.76 -7.02 4.32
N ALA A 110 -5.48 -6.11 5.24
CA ALA A 110 -4.91 -4.84 4.83
C ALA A 110 -3.44 -5.04 4.43
N GLU A 111 -3.08 -4.67 3.21
CA GLU A 111 -1.85 -5.12 2.60
C GLU A 111 -0.92 -3.97 2.27
N ALA A 112 0.37 -4.17 2.51
CA ALA A 112 1.39 -3.21 2.15
C ALA A 112 2.70 -3.87 1.75
N LEU A 113 3.51 -3.15 1.00
CA LEU A 113 4.89 -3.52 0.67
C LEU A 113 5.78 -2.34 0.98
N VAL A 114 6.87 -2.62 1.71
CA VAL A 114 7.85 -1.62 2.11
C VAL A 114 9.17 -2.00 1.48
N ALA A 115 9.77 -1.08 0.75
CA ALA A 115 11.08 -1.29 0.15
C ALA A 115 11.90 -0.01 0.12
N GLU A 116 13.21 -0.14 0.24
CA GLU A 116 14.15 0.96 0.05
C GLU A 116 14.97 0.79 -1.22
N THR A 117 15.37 1.90 -1.83
CA THR A 117 16.26 1.93 -2.99
C THR A 117 17.04 3.25 -3.04
N TRP A 118 17.90 3.41 -4.05
CA TRP A 118 18.64 4.65 -4.31
C TRP A 118 18.07 5.34 -5.53
N ILE A 119 17.60 6.58 -5.37
CA ILE A 119 17.09 7.40 -6.48
C ILE A 119 17.93 8.66 -6.54
N ASN A 120 18.60 8.88 -7.67
CA ASN A 120 19.49 10.03 -7.89
C ASN A 120 20.55 10.21 -6.77
N GLY A 121 21.05 9.09 -6.23
CA GLY A 121 22.04 9.10 -5.15
C GLY A 121 21.47 9.34 -3.75
N GLU A 122 20.15 9.45 -3.59
CA GLU A 122 19.48 9.60 -2.31
C GLU A 122 18.73 8.31 -1.93
N LYS A 123 18.97 7.82 -0.71
CA LYS A 123 18.30 6.63 -0.20
C LYS A 123 16.83 6.96 0.07
N THR A 124 15.95 6.22 -0.60
CA THR A 124 14.50 6.49 -0.62
C THR A 124 13.75 5.28 -0.12
N LEU A 125 12.90 5.47 0.88
CA LEU A 125 12.00 4.47 1.40
C LEU A 125 10.63 4.62 0.72
N VAL A 126 10.06 3.52 0.25
CA VAL A 126 8.76 3.51 -0.42
C VAL A 126 7.84 2.54 0.32
N LEU A 127 6.68 3.06 0.75
CA LEU A 127 5.58 2.29 1.30
C LEU A 127 4.44 2.29 0.27
N SER A 128 4.03 1.12 -0.19
CA SER A 128 2.86 0.98 -1.05
C SER A 128 1.74 0.24 -0.36
N PHE A 129 0.51 0.76 -0.45
CA PHE A 129 -0.71 0.05 -0.06
C PHE A 129 -1.26 -0.73 -1.26
N ARG A 130 -1.65 -1.99 -1.05
CA ARG A 130 -2.28 -2.79 -2.11
C ARG A 130 -3.76 -2.39 -2.22
N GLY A 131 -4.29 -2.44 -3.43
CA GLY A 131 -5.74 -2.33 -3.65
C GLY A 131 -6.40 -3.70 -3.73
N SER A 132 -7.72 -3.76 -3.74
CA SER A 132 -8.44 -5.00 -3.99
C SER A 132 -8.24 -5.46 -5.45
N ASP A 133 -8.01 -6.75 -5.65
CA ASP A 133 -8.07 -7.38 -6.97
C ASP A 133 -9.51 -7.81 -7.31
N GLY A 134 -9.77 -8.06 -8.60
CA GLY A 134 -11.11 -8.06 -9.18
C GLY A 134 -12.05 -9.21 -8.75
N GLY A 135 -11.53 -10.30 -8.17
CA GLY A 135 -12.37 -11.36 -7.59
C GLY A 135 -12.97 -10.97 -6.23
N ASP A 136 -12.28 -10.05 -5.57
CA ASP A 136 -12.45 -9.65 -4.20
C ASP A 136 -13.36 -8.42 -4.11
N ALA A 137 -13.20 -7.44 -5.00
CA ALA A 137 -13.98 -6.21 -5.01
C ALA A 137 -15.52 -6.40 -5.14
N PHE A 138 -15.99 -7.46 -5.81
CA PHE A 138 -17.42 -7.71 -6.04
C PHE A 138 -18.15 -8.22 -4.78
N TRP A 139 -17.44 -8.93 -3.90
CA TRP A 139 -17.97 -9.42 -2.61
C TRP A 139 -17.60 -8.49 -1.43
N GLN A 140 -16.62 -7.60 -1.61
CA GLN A 140 -16.05 -6.73 -0.57
C GLN A 140 -16.73 -5.36 -0.43
N ALA A 141 -18.06 -5.31 -0.44
CA ALA A 141 -18.81 -4.08 -0.15
C ALA A 141 -18.43 -3.39 1.19
N GLN A 142 -17.61 -4.05 2.04
CA GLN A 142 -17.02 -3.52 3.24
C GLN A 142 -15.95 -2.44 2.97
N THR A 143 -14.96 -2.67 2.11
CA THR A 143 -13.85 -1.69 1.88
C THR A 143 -14.27 -0.45 1.08
N PHE A 144 -15.41 -0.51 0.39
CA PHE A 144 -16.02 0.62 -0.32
C PHE A 144 -16.98 1.47 0.54
N ASN A 145 -17.16 1.13 1.82
CA ASN A 145 -17.92 1.96 2.76
C ASN A 145 -17.02 2.56 3.84
N ASP A 146 -17.54 3.58 4.54
CA ASP A 146 -16.76 4.35 5.52
C ASP A 146 -16.09 3.45 6.59
N LYS A 147 -16.78 2.39 7.04
CA LYS A 147 -16.29 1.51 8.11
C LYS A 147 -15.19 0.58 7.64
N GLY A 148 -15.33 -0.05 6.48
CA GLY A 148 -14.28 -0.95 6.00
C GLY A 148 -13.06 -0.21 5.49
N ALA A 149 -13.21 0.97 4.87
CA ALA A 149 -12.06 1.83 4.57
C ALA A 149 -11.32 2.25 5.85
N ALA A 150 -12.04 2.62 6.91
CA ALA A 150 -11.43 2.91 8.20
C ALA A 150 -10.75 1.68 8.82
N ALA A 151 -11.40 0.51 8.79
CA ALA A 151 -10.82 -0.73 9.31
C ALA A 151 -9.56 -1.14 8.55
N TYR A 152 -9.56 -1.02 7.21
CA TYR A 152 -8.41 -1.28 6.35
C TYR A 152 -7.25 -0.35 6.73
N TYR A 153 -7.50 0.96 6.81
CA TYR A 153 -6.48 1.92 7.20
C TYR A 153 -5.94 1.70 8.62
N ARG A 154 -6.81 1.32 9.58
CA ARG A 154 -6.39 0.94 10.94
C ARG A 154 -5.47 -0.27 10.94
N ALA A 155 -5.77 -1.28 10.11
CA ALA A 155 -4.94 -2.47 9.98
C ALA A 155 -3.58 -2.19 9.30
N LEU A 156 -3.44 -1.07 8.57
CA LEU A 156 -2.14 -0.59 8.05
C LEU A 156 -1.30 0.18 9.08
N GLN A 157 -1.87 0.58 10.22
CA GLN A 157 -1.16 1.41 11.20
C GLN A 157 0.14 0.79 11.74
N PRO A 158 0.24 -0.52 12.03
CA PRO A 158 1.50 -1.12 12.46
C PRO A 158 2.63 -0.87 11.46
N VAL A 159 2.40 -1.10 10.16
CA VAL A 159 3.43 -0.89 9.14
C VAL A 159 3.73 0.59 8.91
N ILE A 160 2.71 1.47 8.94
CA ILE A 160 2.92 2.92 8.79
C ILE A 160 3.80 3.45 9.93
N LYS A 161 3.56 3.02 11.17
CA LYS A 161 4.38 3.42 12.34
C LYS A 161 5.79 2.87 12.27
N ALA A 162 5.95 1.62 11.85
CA ALA A 162 7.27 1.03 11.66
C ALA A 162 8.08 1.77 10.58
N VAL A 163 7.44 2.16 9.47
CA VAL A 163 8.06 2.94 8.39
C VAL A 163 8.48 4.33 8.88
N LEU A 164 7.63 5.02 9.65
CA LEU A 164 7.97 6.31 10.26
C LEU A 164 9.21 6.18 11.15
N ALA A 165 9.20 5.21 12.07
CA ALA A 165 10.31 4.98 12.99
C ALA A 165 11.61 4.63 12.24
N TYR A 166 11.52 3.76 11.23
CA TYR A 166 12.65 3.38 10.40
C TYR A 166 13.25 4.58 9.64
N ALA A 167 12.40 5.40 9.01
CA ALA A 167 12.86 6.57 8.26
C ALA A 167 13.42 7.68 9.16
N ALA A 168 12.87 7.85 10.37
CA ALA A 168 13.31 8.85 11.33
C ALA A 168 14.62 8.48 12.05
N ASP A 169 15.03 7.21 12.02
CA ASP A 169 16.32 6.79 12.55
C ASP A 169 17.45 7.16 11.59
N GLY A 170 18.30 8.11 12.03
CA GLY A 170 19.45 8.58 11.27
C GLY A 170 20.46 7.49 10.91
N ALA A 171 20.47 6.35 11.60
CA ALA A 171 21.30 5.20 11.25
C ALA A 171 20.91 4.59 9.90
N ASN A 172 19.64 4.69 9.50
CA ASN A 172 19.12 4.12 8.25
C ASN A 172 19.35 5.01 7.03
N GLN A 173 19.75 6.28 7.24
CA GLN A 173 20.13 7.26 6.21
C GLN A 173 19.03 7.50 5.15
N ILE A 174 17.76 7.37 5.53
CA ILE A 174 16.63 7.65 4.63
C ILE A 174 16.54 9.15 4.37
N SER A 175 16.67 9.53 3.10
CA SER A 175 16.61 10.92 2.65
C SER A 175 15.20 11.31 2.19
N ASN A 176 14.46 10.37 1.62
CA ASN A 176 13.12 10.58 1.09
C ASN A 176 12.19 9.43 1.48
N VAL A 177 10.91 9.75 1.68
CA VAL A 177 9.84 8.77 1.87
C VAL A 177 8.80 8.98 0.79
N VAL A 178 8.40 7.90 0.11
CA VAL A 178 7.27 7.89 -0.82
C VAL A 178 6.19 6.97 -0.26
N VAL A 179 4.97 7.47 -0.13
CA VAL A 179 3.80 6.65 0.22
C VAL A 179 2.88 6.59 -0.99
N ALA A 180 2.55 5.39 -1.45
CA ALA A 180 1.78 5.22 -2.68
C ALA A 180 0.71 4.14 -2.57
N GLY A 181 -0.16 4.08 -3.57
CA GLY A 181 -1.05 2.95 -3.77
C GLY A 181 -1.92 3.12 -5.02
N HIS A 182 -2.49 2.01 -5.48
CA HIS A 182 -3.35 1.94 -6.66
C HIS A 182 -4.76 1.44 -6.30
N SER A 183 -5.81 1.95 -6.95
CA SER A 183 -7.21 1.56 -6.69
C SER A 183 -7.59 1.83 -5.22
N LEU A 184 -8.05 0.83 -4.47
CA LEU A 184 -8.26 0.94 -3.02
C LEU A 184 -6.97 1.35 -2.27
N GLY A 185 -5.79 0.91 -2.72
CA GLY A 185 -4.52 1.38 -2.18
C GLY A 185 -4.28 2.87 -2.43
N GLY A 186 -4.77 3.40 -3.56
CA GLY A 186 -4.78 4.83 -3.87
C GLY A 186 -5.70 5.58 -2.92
N THR A 187 -6.87 5.02 -2.62
CA THR A 187 -7.74 5.53 -1.55
C THR A 187 -7.01 5.56 -0.21
N MET A 188 -6.24 4.52 0.15
CA MET A 188 -5.46 4.53 1.40
C MET A 188 -4.35 5.59 1.40
N ALA A 189 -3.73 5.87 0.25
CA ALA A 189 -2.77 6.97 0.11
C ALA A 189 -3.45 8.34 0.28
N ASP A 190 -4.67 8.51 -0.24
CA ASP A 190 -5.48 9.69 0.04
C ASP A 190 -5.76 9.81 1.54
N VAL A 191 -6.24 8.74 2.19
CA VAL A 191 -6.51 8.75 3.63
C VAL A 191 -5.26 9.10 4.43
N PHE A 192 -4.11 8.50 4.10
CA PHE A 192 -2.83 8.80 4.71
C PHE A 192 -2.46 10.28 4.63
N SER A 193 -2.74 10.94 3.49
CA SER A 193 -2.48 12.37 3.31
C SER A 193 -3.37 13.28 4.17
N LEU A 194 -4.51 12.77 4.65
CA LEU A 194 -5.53 13.54 5.36
C LEU A 194 -5.58 13.28 6.86
N VAL A 195 -5.05 12.14 7.30
CA VAL A 195 -4.97 11.78 8.70
C VAL A 195 -4.04 12.76 9.43
N GLY A 196 -4.62 13.44 10.42
CA GLY A 196 -3.94 14.38 11.31
C GLY A 196 -3.86 13.85 12.74
N THR A 197 -3.10 14.55 13.58
CA THR A 197 -2.58 14.10 14.89
C THR A 197 -3.63 14.00 16.03
N SER A 198 -4.92 13.90 15.74
CA SER A 198 -5.97 13.92 16.77
C SER A 198 -6.08 12.61 17.56
N ASP A 199 -5.78 11.47 16.92
CA ASP A 199 -5.68 10.16 17.57
C ASP A 199 -4.24 9.63 17.45
N PRO A 200 -3.45 9.53 18.54
CA PRO A 200 -2.09 9.01 18.47
C PRO A 200 -2.03 7.52 18.06
N ALA A 201 -3.16 6.81 18.08
CA ALA A 201 -3.23 5.46 17.54
C ALA A 201 -3.24 5.44 16.01
N ILE A 202 -3.63 6.54 15.34
CA ILE A 202 -3.79 6.64 13.89
C ILE A 202 -2.92 7.78 13.36
N ILE A 203 -1.81 7.43 12.72
CA ILE A 203 -0.87 8.39 12.15
C ILE A 203 -1.02 8.49 10.62
N GLY A 204 -0.54 9.60 10.06
CA GLY A 204 -0.59 9.92 8.64
C GLY A 204 0.58 10.78 8.17
N ALA A 205 0.42 11.45 7.04
CA ALA A 205 1.47 12.27 6.41
C ALA A 205 2.04 13.36 7.35
N GLN A 206 1.19 13.95 8.20
CA GLN A 206 1.62 15.01 9.10
C GLN A 206 2.67 14.53 10.12
N ASP A 207 2.59 13.28 10.57
CA ASP A 207 3.55 12.71 11.52
C ASP A 207 4.95 12.56 10.90
N PHE A 208 5.01 12.18 9.61
CA PHE A 208 6.25 12.11 8.84
C PHE A 208 6.87 13.49 8.64
N ILE A 209 6.05 14.48 8.31
CA ILE A 209 6.49 15.87 8.15
C ILE A 209 7.00 16.44 9.47
N ASN A 210 6.29 16.18 10.58
CA ASN A 210 6.70 16.61 11.92
C ASN A 210 8.01 15.96 12.36
N ALA A 211 8.30 14.74 11.90
CA ALA A 211 9.59 14.06 12.09
C ALA A 211 10.71 14.62 11.19
N GLY A 212 10.43 15.62 10.34
CA GLY A 212 11.41 16.24 9.46
C GLY A 212 11.72 15.44 8.20
N LEU A 213 10.88 14.46 7.84
CA LEU A 213 11.09 13.62 6.67
C LEU A 213 10.65 14.33 5.39
N ASN A 214 11.42 14.17 4.31
CA ASN A 214 11.00 14.60 2.99
C ASN A 214 10.01 13.59 2.40
N LEU A 215 8.71 13.89 2.53
CA LEU A 215 7.62 13.01 2.15
C LEU A 215 7.02 13.39 0.79
N GLU A 216 6.73 12.39 -0.03
CA GLU A 216 5.85 12.48 -1.19
C GLU A 216 4.76 11.42 -1.08
N VAL A 217 3.53 11.77 -1.44
CA VAL A 217 2.36 10.88 -1.44
C VAL A 217 1.79 10.80 -2.85
N VAL A 218 1.67 9.58 -3.38
CA VAL A 218 1.24 9.30 -4.75
C VAL A 218 0.01 8.41 -4.74
N SER A 219 -1.13 9.00 -5.04
CA SER A 219 -2.40 8.29 -5.18
C SER A 219 -2.66 7.97 -6.64
N LEU A 220 -2.76 6.67 -6.97
CA LEU A 220 -2.96 6.19 -8.34
C LEU A 220 -4.36 5.60 -8.45
N ALA A 221 -5.15 6.10 -9.41
CA ALA A 221 -6.46 5.55 -9.73
C ALA A 221 -7.36 5.35 -8.49
N SER A 222 -7.29 6.28 -7.52
CA SER A 222 -8.07 6.21 -6.29
C SER A 222 -9.57 6.37 -6.57
N ALA A 223 -10.38 5.58 -5.86
CA ALA A 223 -11.84 5.76 -5.85
C ALA A 223 -12.29 6.99 -5.02
N GLY A 224 -11.34 7.68 -4.39
CA GLY A 224 -11.57 8.80 -3.48
C GLY A 224 -11.82 8.34 -2.05
N VAL A 225 -11.90 9.31 -1.14
CA VAL A 225 -12.09 9.08 0.30
C VAL A 225 -13.58 9.04 0.65
N PRO A 226 -14.06 8.00 1.37
CA PRO A 226 -15.46 7.92 1.77
C PRO A 226 -15.93 9.13 2.61
N PRO A 227 -17.13 9.67 2.37
CA PRO A 227 -17.55 10.97 2.94
C PRO A 227 -17.64 11.03 4.46
N ARG A 228 -17.83 9.89 5.15
CA ARG A 228 -17.92 9.82 6.62
C ARG A 228 -16.69 9.18 7.25
N LEU A 229 -15.63 8.94 6.47
CA LEU A 229 -14.37 8.45 7.01
C LEU A 229 -13.80 9.37 8.09
N SER A 230 -14.07 10.68 8.00
CA SER A 230 -13.69 11.64 9.03
C SER A 230 -14.34 11.36 10.39
N THR A 231 -15.56 10.82 10.40
CA THR A 231 -16.22 10.40 11.64
C THR A 231 -15.62 9.11 12.18
N GLU A 232 -15.29 8.17 11.30
CA GLU A 232 -14.73 6.86 11.68
C GLU A 232 -13.28 6.99 12.20
N LEU A 233 -12.44 7.80 11.56
CA LEU A 233 -11.04 8.00 11.92
C LEU A 233 -10.79 9.25 12.77
N GLY A 234 -11.83 9.97 13.18
CA GLY A 234 -11.69 11.17 14.02
C GLY A 234 -10.93 12.32 13.34
N LEU A 235 -11.08 12.47 12.03
CA LEU A 235 -10.37 13.47 11.23
C LEU A 235 -11.01 14.85 11.42
N SER A 236 -10.33 15.72 12.17
CA SER A 236 -10.80 17.07 12.50
C SER A 236 -10.74 18.07 11.34
N HIS A 237 -10.11 17.72 10.22
CA HIS A 237 -9.79 18.65 9.12
C HIS A 237 -10.53 18.37 7.81
N ILE A 238 -11.34 17.31 7.74
CA ILE A 238 -12.16 17.01 6.56
C ILE A 238 -13.58 17.52 6.81
N TYR A 239 -13.98 18.56 6.08
CA TYR A 239 -15.36 19.01 6.05
C TYR A 239 -16.08 18.41 4.85
N THR A 240 -17.22 17.76 5.11
CA THR A 240 -18.08 17.24 4.07
C THR A 240 -19.29 18.16 3.91
N VAL A 241 -19.46 18.78 2.75
CA VAL A 241 -20.68 19.55 2.40
C VAL A 241 -21.49 18.72 1.42
N ASN A 242 -22.73 18.36 1.79
CA ASN A 242 -23.63 17.53 0.96
C ASN A 242 -23.02 16.19 0.51
N GLY A 243 -22.28 15.52 1.40
CA GLY A 243 -21.64 14.23 1.07
C GLY A 243 -20.38 14.33 0.20
N LYS A 244 -19.88 15.55 -0.09
CA LYS A 244 -18.63 15.77 -0.81
C LYS A 244 -17.59 16.39 0.11
N ILE A 245 -16.36 15.88 0.05
CA ILE A 245 -15.21 16.48 0.75
C ILE A 245 -14.95 17.86 0.13
N VAL A 246 -15.01 18.90 0.95
CA VAL A 246 -14.71 20.28 0.55
C VAL A 246 -13.51 20.74 1.36
N GLY A 247 -12.39 21.01 0.67
CA GLY A 247 -11.21 21.60 1.31
C GLY A 247 -9.99 20.68 1.46
N LEU A 248 -9.68 19.88 0.43
CA LEU A 248 -8.29 19.43 0.28
C LEU A 248 -7.50 20.57 -0.34
N ASN A 249 -6.86 21.39 0.48
CA ASN A 249 -5.78 22.23 -0.04
C ASN A 249 -4.74 21.26 -0.63
N PRO A 250 -4.38 21.37 -1.92
CA PRO A 250 -3.39 20.49 -2.51
C PRO A 250 -2.08 20.69 -1.76
N GLN A 251 -1.75 19.72 -0.94
CA GLN A 251 -0.50 19.73 -0.18
C GLN A 251 0.65 19.57 -1.18
N SER A 252 1.74 20.31 -0.98
CA SER A 252 2.87 20.29 -1.94
C SER A 252 3.46 18.89 -2.12
N PHE A 253 3.36 18.05 -1.08
CA PHE A 253 3.80 16.67 -1.00
C PHE A 253 2.82 15.65 -1.61
N TYR A 254 1.65 16.06 -2.08
CA TYR A 254 0.61 15.14 -2.57
C TYR A 254 0.43 15.24 -4.08
N THR A 255 0.36 14.09 -4.74
CA THR A 255 0.07 13.96 -6.17
C THR A 255 -0.99 12.88 -6.40
N SER A 256 -2.04 13.22 -7.13
CA SER A 256 -3.07 12.28 -7.60
C SER A 256 -2.92 12.05 -9.11
N VAL A 257 -2.94 10.79 -9.53
CA VAL A 257 -2.94 10.37 -10.94
C VAL A 257 -4.24 9.63 -11.21
N ASN A 258 -5.11 10.25 -12.01
CA ASN A 258 -6.47 9.74 -12.27
C ASN A 258 -6.48 8.63 -13.35
N HIS A 259 -7.57 7.83 -13.40
CA HIS A 259 -7.77 6.67 -14.28
C HIS A 259 -7.51 6.92 -15.78
N THR A 260 -7.66 8.16 -16.27
CA THR A 260 -7.41 8.49 -17.69
C THR A 260 -5.92 8.58 -18.04
N GLY A 261 -5.02 8.57 -17.05
CA GLY A 261 -3.57 8.61 -17.22
C GLY A 261 -2.85 7.35 -16.72
N ASP A 262 -3.59 6.32 -16.35
CA ASP A 262 -3.04 5.15 -15.68
C ASP A 262 -2.33 4.20 -16.66
N ARG A 263 -1.01 4.01 -16.46
CA ARG A 263 -0.19 3.05 -17.22
C ARG A 263 -0.26 1.63 -16.63
N VAL A 264 -0.84 1.45 -15.45
CA VAL A 264 -0.83 0.18 -14.71
C VAL A 264 -1.79 -0.85 -15.33
N TYR A 265 -2.83 -0.41 -16.05
CA TYR A 265 -3.79 -1.30 -16.71
C TYR A 265 -3.34 -1.93 -18.04
N TYR A 266 -2.30 -1.39 -18.71
CA TYR A 266 -1.96 -1.81 -20.09
C TYR A 266 -0.89 -2.89 -20.23
N ALA A 267 -0.40 -3.48 -19.13
CA ALA A 267 0.70 -4.44 -19.23
C ALA A 267 0.27 -5.92 -19.31
N GLY A 268 -1.03 -6.20 -19.46
CA GLY A 268 -1.58 -7.56 -19.51
C GLY A 268 -2.29 -7.94 -20.81
N GLN A 269 -2.37 -7.06 -21.81
CA GLN A 269 -3.03 -7.37 -23.09
C GLN A 269 -2.15 -6.98 -24.28
N SER A 270 -1.10 -7.77 -24.50
CA SER A 270 -0.46 -7.86 -25.82
C SER A 270 0.04 -9.29 -25.98
N GLY A 271 -0.88 -10.16 -26.37
CA GLY A 271 -0.62 -11.58 -26.50
C GLY A 271 -1.78 -12.35 -27.11
N GLU A 272 -2.47 -11.77 -28.09
CA GLU A 272 -3.25 -12.52 -29.07
C GLU A 272 -3.13 -11.76 -30.39
N GLU A 273 -2.09 -12.13 -31.15
CA GLU A 273 -2.16 -12.08 -32.60
C GLU A 273 -3.35 -12.96 -33.00
N ASP A 274 -4.43 -12.34 -33.48
CA ASP A 274 -5.34 -13.06 -34.37
C ASP A 274 -5.27 -12.40 -35.74
N GLY A 275 -4.46 -13.03 -36.59
CA GLY A 275 -4.43 -12.78 -38.01
C GLY A 275 -5.66 -13.37 -38.67
N SER A 276 -6.61 -12.52 -39.02
CA SER A 276 -7.48 -12.63 -40.19
C SER A 276 -8.23 -11.30 -40.30
N GLY A 277 -8.30 -10.58 -41.41
CA GLY A 277 -8.26 -10.95 -42.81
C GLY A 277 -9.34 -10.08 -43.46
N LEU A 278 -8.92 -9.18 -44.36
CA LEU A 278 -9.66 -8.18 -45.14
C LEU A 278 -10.00 -6.85 -44.45
#